data_AF-A0A7M7T9V1-F1
#
_entry.id   AF-A0A7M7T9V1-F1
#
_cell.length_a   1.000
_cell.length_b   1.000
_cell.length_c   1.000
_cell.angle_alpha   90.00
_cell.angle_beta   90.00
_cell.angle_gamma   90.00
#
_symmetry.space_group_name_H-M   'P 1'
#
loop_
_entity.id
_entity.type
_entity.pdbx_description
1 polymer ?
#
loop_
_entity_poly.entity_id
_entity_poly.type
_entity_poly.pdbx_seq_one_letter_code
_entity_poly.pdbx_strand_id
1 'polypeptide(L)'
;MLYHTPTKMVVDTELEEAKAAVLQLMNEKDKLEAELQAAKNILDNNRVGMTDVLVDSQGFPRNDIDVYQVRHARHKIICLQNDHKALMLKIEQGLHKVHKFAGGGSQPEFPSTSSNLQEVFLLEPFLRVNLVSPGSPAELAGIQVDDLILEFGSISNSNFKTLKDIGTLVENSRYKNVEMKIKRGSNTFALTLIPRPWSGKGLLGCNVVPLEAVER
;
A
#
# COMPACT_ATOMS: atom_id res chain seq x y z
N MET A 1 -33.71 -26.28 -37.21
CA MET A 1 -34.05 -25.85 -35.84
C MET A 1 -32.75 -25.80 -35.06
N LEU A 2 -32.21 -24.60 -34.83
CA LEU A 2 -30.98 -24.43 -34.05
C LEU A 2 -31.37 -24.52 -32.57
N TYR A 3 -30.94 -25.57 -31.89
CA TYR A 3 -31.12 -25.74 -30.45
C TYR A 3 -30.34 -24.62 -29.73
N HIS A 4 -31.06 -23.60 -29.28
CA HIS A 4 -30.54 -22.60 -28.36
C HIS A 4 -30.30 -23.30 -27.01
N THR A 5 -29.04 -23.56 -26.68
CA THR A 5 -28.63 -24.33 -25.50
C THR A 5 -28.94 -23.56 -24.21
N PRO A 6 -29.61 -24.17 -23.21
CA PRO A 6 -29.91 -23.54 -21.92
C PRO A 6 -28.66 -23.11 -21.15
N THR A 7 -27.49 -23.67 -21.48
CA THR A 7 -26.20 -23.39 -20.85
C THR A 7 -25.74 -21.94 -21.02
N LYS A 8 -26.09 -21.27 -22.13
CA LYS A 8 -25.63 -19.90 -22.38
C LYS A 8 -26.35 -18.87 -21.49
N MET A 9 -27.66 -19.06 -21.30
CA MET A 9 -28.47 -18.19 -20.43
C MET A 9 -28.09 -18.29 -18.95
N VAL A 10 -27.65 -19.48 -18.49
CA VAL A 10 -27.24 -19.67 -17.09
C VAL A 10 -25.93 -18.93 -16.80
N VAL A 11 -24.95 -19.03 -17.71
CA VAL A 11 -23.65 -18.33 -17.56
C VAL A 11 -23.80 -16.81 -17.59
N ASP A 12 -24.67 -16.29 -18.45
CA ASP A 12 -24.97 -14.85 -18.51
C ASP A 12 -25.64 -14.34 -17.22
N THR A 13 -26.46 -15.18 -16.57
CA THR A 13 -27.11 -14.85 -15.28
C THR A 13 -26.11 -14.86 -14.12
N GLU A 14 -25.26 -15.90 -14.03
CA GLU A 14 -24.22 -16.02 -13.00
C GLU A 14 -23.18 -14.88 -13.07
N LEU A 15 -22.83 -14.44 -14.29
CA LEU A 15 -21.94 -13.31 -14.50
C LEU A 15 -22.54 -12.00 -13.97
N GLU A 16 -23.83 -11.78 -14.18
CA GLU A 16 -24.51 -10.56 -13.74
C GLU A 16 -24.69 -10.52 -12.22
N GLU A 17 -24.98 -11.66 -11.59
CA GLU A 17 -24.98 -11.80 -10.14
C GLU A 17 -23.59 -11.53 -9.54
N ALA A 18 -22.53 -12.05 -10.16
CA ALA A 18 -21.16 -11.82 -9.71
C ALA A 18 -20.76 -10.33 -9.79
N LYS A 19 -21.15 -9.63 -10.85
CA LYS A 19 -20.93 -8.17 -10.97
C LYS A 19 -21.72 -7.38 -9.94
N ALA A 20 -22.99 -7.73 -9.73
CA ALA A 20 -23.84 -7.07 -8.74
C ALA A 20 -23.26 -7.21 -7.32
N ALA A 21 -22.75 -8.40 -6.98
CA ALA A 21 -22.07 -8.64 -5.71
C ALA A 21 -20.82 -7.75 -5.54
N VAL A 22 -19.98 -7.64 -6.58
CA VAL A 22 -18.79 -6.76 -6.54
C VAL A 22 -19.18 -5.29 -6.36
N LEU A 23 -20.19 -4.82 -7.09
CA LEU A 23 -20.73 -3.46 -6.95
C LEU A 23 -21.24 -3.17 -5.53
N GLN A 24 -21.92 -4.14 -4.90
CA GLN A 24 -22.34 -4.00 -3.51
C GLN A 24 -21.16 -3.88 -2.56
N LEU A 25 -20.13 -4.72 -2.71
CA LEU A 25 -18.93 -4.66 -1.89
C LEU A 25 -18.18 -3.33 -2.07
N MET A 26 -18.15 -2.76 -3.28
CA MET A 26 -17.57 -1.44 -3.53
C MET A 26 -18.33 -0.32 -2.80
N ASN A 27 -19.66 -0.35 -2.82
CA ASN A 27 -20.48 0.60 -2.08
C ASN A 27 -20.30 0.46 -0.55
N GLU A 28 -20.19 -0.78 -0.05
CA GLU A 28 -19.84 -1.01 1.36
C GLU A 28 -18.47 -0.44 1.72
N LYS A 29 -17.48 -0.57 0.81
CA LYS A 29 -16.14 0.01 0.99
C LYS A 29 -16.21 1.53 1.11
N ASP A 30 -16.99 2.19 0.25
CA ASP A 30 -17.14 3.65 0.28
C ASP A 30 -17.78 4.14 1.59
N LYS A 31 -18.80 3.42 2.10
CA LYS A 31 -19.40 3.72 3.41
C LYS A 31 -18.41 3.59 4.54
N LEU A 32 -17.63 2.51 4.52
CA LEU A 32 -16.62 2.23 5.54
C LEU A 32 -15.49 3.28 5.51
N GLU A 33 -15.04 3.67 4.32
CA GLU A 33 -14.06 4.76 4.14
C GLU A 33 -14.58 6.10 4.65
N ALA A 34 -15.86 6.41 4.44
CA ALA A 34 -16.49 7.61 4.99
C ALA A 34 -16.50 7.59 6.54
N GLU A 35 -16.84 6.46 7.15
CA GLU A 35 -16.77 6.30 8.60
C GLU A 35 -15.36 6.39 9.16
N LEU A 36 -14.39 5.82 8.44
CA LEU A 36 -12.97 5.88 8.80
C LEU A 36 -12.49 7.33 8.77
N GLN A 37 -12.87 8.10 7.76
CA GLN A 37 -12.53 9.52 7.64
C GLN A 37 -13.18 10.34 8.76
N ALA A 38 -14.45 10.06 9.10
CA ALA A 38 -15.11 10.71 10.22
C ALA A 38 -14.36 10.48 11.54
N ALA A 39 -13.92 9.24 11.81
CA ALA A 39 -13.15 8.93 13.01
C ALA A 39 -11.76 9.58 13.01
N LYS A 40 -11.09 9.70 11.85
CA LYS A 40 -9.82 10.43 11.72
C LYS A 40 -9.97 11.92 11.98
N ASN A 41 -11.05 12.53 11.48
CA ASN A 41 -11.33 13.94 11.74
C ASN A 41 -11.47 14.23 13.25
N ILE A 42 -12.00 13.29 14.05
CA ILE A 42 -12.06 13.42 15.51
C ILE A 42 -10.65 13.52 16.11
N LEU A 43 -9.71 12.72 15.61
CA LEU A 43 -8.31 12.74 16.04
C LEU A 43 -7.61 14.03 15.64
N ASP A 44 -7.80 14.49 14.40
CA ASP A 44 -7.24 15.74 13.89
C ASP A 44 -7.76 16.95 14.68
N ASN A 45 -9.06 16.98 15.00
CA ASN A 45 -9.67 18.03 15.82
C ASN A 45 -9.07 18.09 17.24
N ASN A 46 -8.69 16.94 17.80
CA ASN A 46 -7.99 16.86 19.08
C ASN A 46 -6.46 16.99 18.96
N ARG A 47 -5.93 17.15 17.73
CA ARG A 47 -4.49 17.25 17.42
C ARG A 47 -3.67 16.07 17.96
N VAL A 48 -4.24 14.88 17.94
CA VAL A 48 -3.66 13.66 18.51
C VAL A 48 -3.74 12.54 17.48
N GLY A 49 -2.61 11.92 17.15
CA GLY A 49 -2.51 10.77 16.26
C GLY A 49 -2.97 9.46 16.90
N MET A 50 -2.72 8.32 16.25
CA MET A 50 -3.14 7.00 16.76
C MET A 50 -2.27 6.47 17.92
N THR A 51 -1.03 6.92 18.02
CA THR A 51 -0.02 6.35 18.94
C THR A 51 0.39 7.30 20.06
N ASP A 52 -0.07 8.55 20.03
CA ASP A 52 0.37 9.54 21.00
C ASP A 52 -0.13 9.24 22.41
N VAL A 53 0.65 9.69 23.39
CA VAL A 53 0.37 9.52 24.82
C VAL A 53 -0.87 10.35 25.20
N LEU A 54 -1.82 9.75 25.92
CA LEU A 54 -3.07 10.41 26.34
C LEU A 54 -3.04 10.93 27.78
N VAL A 55 -1.90 10.77 28.45
CA VAL A 55 -1.65 11.21 29.82
C VAL A 55 -0.61 12.32 29.83
N ASP A 56 -0.65 13.15 30.86
CA ASP A 56 0.34 14.18 31.13
C ASP A 56 1.58 13.62 31.84
N SER A 57 2.52 14.50 32.21
CA SER A 57 3.75 14.13 32.92
C SER A 57 3.53 13.66 34.35
N GLN A 58 2.34 13.87 34.92
CA GLN A 58 1.94 13.46 36.26
C GLN A 58 1.11 12.16 36.23
N GLY A 59 0.79 11.63 35.05
CA GLY A 59 0.02 10.40 34.87
C GLY A 59 -1.50 10.59 34.85
N PHE A 60 -1.99 11.83 34.78
CA PHE A 60 -3.41 12.14 34.70
C PHE A 60 -3.88 12.29 33.24
N PRO A 61 -5.17 12.05 32.94
CA PRO A 61 -5.73 12.33 31.62
C PRO A 61 -5.47 13.78 31.21
N ARG A 62 -4.98 13.97 29.99
CA ARG A 62 -4.72 15.29 29.44
C ARG A 62 -5.98 16.15 29.42
N ASN A 63 -5.90 17.36 29.97
CA ASN A 63 -7.02 18.30 30.02
C ASN A 63 -7.23 19.07 28.70
N ASP A 64 -6.23 19.08 27.82
CA ASP A 64 -6.27 19.76 26.53
C ASP A 64 -7.01 18.97 25.44
N ILE A 65 -7.34 17.71 25.69
CA ILE A 65 -8.00 16.81 24.72
C ILE A 65 -9.18 16.08 25.37
N ASP A 66 -10.15 15.70 24.55
CA ASP A 66 -11.17 14.75 24.99
C ASP A 66 -10.62 13.33 24.89
N VAL A 67 -9.99 12.87 25.98
CA VAL A 67 -9.36 11.54 26.08
C VAL A 67 -10.37 10.41 25.78
N TYR A 68 -11.64 10.60 26.12
CA TYR A 68 -12.69 9.61 25.86
C TYR A 68 -12.97 9.50 24.37
N GLN A 69 -13.22 10.63 23.70
CA GLN A 69 -13.47 10.67 22.25
C GLN A 69 -12.27 10.15 21.47
N VAL A 70 -11.05 10.54 21.85
CA VAL A 70 -9.82 10.07 21.20
C VAL A 70 -9.68 8.55 21.35
N ARG A 71 -9.90 7.99 22.54
CA ARG A 71 -9.82 6.53 22.75
C ARG A 71 -10.85 5.78 21.91
N HIS A 72 -12.09 6.27 21.86
CA HIS A 72 -13.14 5.66 21.05
C HIS A 72 -12.84 5.76 19.55
N ALA A 73 -12.38 6.93 19.08
CA ALA A 73 -11.99 7.14 17.70
C ALA A 73 -10.84 6.21 17.30
N ARG A 74 -9.80 6.09 18.14
CA ARG A 74 -8.69 5.15 17.91
C ARG A 74 -9.17 3.71 17.79
N HIS A 75 -10.00 3.26 18.73
CA HIS A 75 -10.54 1.90 18.67
C HIS A 75 -11.37 1.68 17.40
N LYS A 76 -12.26 2.64 17.07
CA LYS A 76 -13.10 2.57 15.87
C LYS A 76 -12.27 2.52 14.59
N ILE A 77 -11.21 3.32 14.48
CA ILE A 77 -10.30 3.30 13.33
C ILE A 77 -9.65 1.93 13.16
N ILE A 78 -9.16 1.32 14.25
CA ILE A 78 -8.52 0.00 14.18
C ILE A 78 -9.52 -1.06 13.66
N CYS A 79 -10.73 -1.08 14.20
CA CYS A 79 -11.77 -2.03 13.77
C CYS A 79 -12.12 -1.81 12.29
N LEU A 80 -12.41 -0.56 11.90
CA LEU A 80 -12.73 -0.21 10.52
C LEU A 80 -11.58 -0.54 9.56
N GLN A 81 -10.32 -0.32 9.94
CA GLN A 81 -9.17 -0.70 9.10
C GLN A 81 -9.10 -2.20 8.85
N ASN A 82 -9.39 -3.02 9.87
CA ASN A 82 -9.42 -4.48 9.72
C ASN A 82 -10.58 -4.92 8.84
N ASP A 83 -11.76 -4.33 9.03
CA ASP A 83 -12.96 -4.64 8.23
C ASP A 83 -12.79 -4.23 6.77
N HIS A 84 -12.21 -3.05 6.54
CA HIS A 84 -11.87 -2.55 5.21
C HIS A 84 -10.91 -3.49 4.49
N LYS A 85 -9.87 -3.96 5.19
CA LYS A 85 -8.93 -4.95 4.66
C LYS A 85 -9.64 -6.26 4.28
N ALA A 86 -10.52 -6.76 5.14
CA ALA A 86 -11.28 -7.97 4.87
C ALA A 86 -12.24 -7.79 3.67
N LEU A 87 -12.83 -6.60 3.52
CA LEU A 87 -13.73 -6.27 2.42
C LEU A 87 -12.98 -6.17 1.09
N MET A 88 -11.80 -5.54 1.06
CA MET A 88 -10.96 -5.46 -0.14
C MET A 88 -10.57 -6.84 -0.67
N LEU A 89 -10.23 -7.79 0.21
CA LEU A 89 -9.96 -9.17 -0.19
C LEU A 89 -11.18 -9.84 -0.85
N LYS A 90 -12.40 -9.54 -0.37
CA LYS A 90 -13.64 -10.05 -0.99
C LYS A 90 -13.89 -9.42 -2.36
N ILE A 91 -13.63 -8.12 -2.52
CA ILE A 91 -13.75 -7.41 -3.79
C ILE A 91 -12.80 -8.03 -4.83
N GLU A 92 -11.54 -8.24 -4.46
CA GLU A 92 -10.53 -8.87 -5.32
C GLU A 92 -10.98 -10.26 -5.79
N GLN A 93 -11.43 -11.12 -4.86
CA GLN A 93 -11.93 -12.45 -5.18
C GLN A 93 -13.17 -12.41 -6.08
N GLY A 94 -14.09 -11.46 -5.85
CA GLY A 94 -15.27 -11.26 -6.67
C GLY A 94 -14.92 -10.84 -8.10
N LEU A 95 -13.98 -9.90 -8.24
CA LEU A 95 -13.53 -9.43 -9.55
C LEU A 95 -12.83 -10.56 -10.34
N HIS A 96 -12.00 -11.37 -9.67
CA HIS A 96 -11.40 -12.57 -10.28
C HIS A 96 -12.46 -13.57 -10.77
N LYS A 97 -13.59 -13.73 -10.07
CA LYS A 97 -14.69 -14.57 -10.54
C LYS A 97 -15.33 -13.99 -11.80
N VAL A 98 -15.69 -12.70 -11.78
CA VAL A 98 -16.28 -12.01 -12.94
C VAL A 98 -15.41 -12.17 -14.20
N HIS A 99 -14.09 -12.02 -14.06
CA HIS A 99 -13.16 -12.14 -15.20
C HIS A 99 -12.99 -13.57 -15.70
N LYS A 100 -13.07 -14.57 -14.81
CA LYS A 100 -13.07 -16.00 -15.21
C LYS A 100 -14.30 -16.37 -16.04
N PHE A 101 -15.47 -15.81 -15.70
CA PHE A 101 -16.71 -16.05 -16.44
C PHE A 101 -16.79 -15.27 -17.76
N ALA A 102 -16.17 -14.09 -17.86
CA ALA A 102 -16.19 -13.25 -19.05
C ALA A 102 -15.32 -13.75 -20.23
N GLY A 103 -14.66 -14.92 -20.13
CA GLY A 103 -14.05 -15.59 -21.27
C GLY A 103 -12.93 -14.81 -21.95
N GLY A 104 -11.89 -14.41 -21.21
CA GLY A 104 -10.71 -13.77 -21.79
C GLY A 104 -9.57 -13.62 -20.80
N GLY A 105 -8.48 -14.35 -21.03
CA GLY A 105 -7.20 -14.11 -20.39
C GLY A 105 -6.63 -12.77 -20.85
N SER A 106 -7.01 -11.71 -20.14
CA SER A 106 -6.40 -10.39 -20.19
C SER A 106 -6.61 -9.76 -18.82
N GLN A 107 -5.53 -9.53 -18.06
CA GLN A 107 -5.55 -8.61 -16.93
C GLN A 107 -6.06 -7.25 -17.44
N PRO A 108 -7.16 -6.69 -16.93
CA PRO A 108 -7.45 -5.31 -17.20
C PRO A 108 -6.68 -4.48 -16.18
N GLU A 109 -5.74 -3.73 -16.73
CA GLU A 109 -5.33 -2.42 -16.24
C GLU A 109 -6.59 -1.62 -15.87
N PHE A 110 -6.81 -1.36 -14.57
CA PHE A 110 -7.75 -0.33 -14.14
C PHE A 110 -6.98 0.95 -13.83
N PRO A 111 -7.42 2.11 -14.34
CA PRO A 111 -6.76 3.39 -14.17
C PRO A 111 -6.90 3.85 -12.72
N SER A 112 -5.79 3.76 -11.98
CA SER A 112 -5.67 4.12 -10.56
C SER A 112 -5.84 5.62 -10.33
N THR A 113 -7.09 6.08 -10.17
CA THR A 113 -7.37 7.39 -9.57
C THR A 113 -7.88 7.16 -8.15
N SER A 114 -7.18 7.73 -7.17
CA SER A 114 -7.43 7.74 -5.71
C SER A 114 -6.65 6.67 -4.92
N SER A 115 -5.32 6.77 -4.77
CA SER A 115 -4.53 7.68 -3.93
C SER A 115 -4.51 7.37 -2.41
N ASN A 116 -3.35 6.86 -1.99
CA ASN A 116 -2.57 7.22 -0.80
C ASN A 116 -2.74 6.57 0.57
N LEU A 117 -3.73 5.72 0.87
CA LEU A 117 -3.80 5.11 2.23
C LEU A 117 -3.83 3.58 2.31
N GLN A 118 -3.98 2.87 1.18
CA GLN A 118 -4.13 1.40 1.20
C GLN A 118 -2.89 0.64 0.71
N GLU A 119 -2.04 1.22 -0.13
CA GLU A 119 -0.83 0.53 -0.60
C GLU A 119 0.23 0.36 0.50
N VAL A 120 0.22 1.23 1.51
CA VAL A 120 1.25 1.26 2.56
C VAL A 120 1.27 -0.01 3.44
N PHE A 121 0.15 -0.75 3.51
CA PHE A 121 0.02 -1.95 4.36
C PHE A 121 -0.01 -3.28 3.59
N LEU A 122 0.00 -3.26 2.26
CA LEU A 122 -0.01 -4.47 1.41
C LEU A 122 1.29 -4.69 0.65
N LEU A 123 2.14 -3.68 0.52
CA LEU A 123 3.44 -3.88 -0.12
C LEU A 123 4.31 -4.76 0.77
N GLU A 124 4.67 -5.94 0.25
CA GLU A 124 5.66 -6.80 0.87
C GLU A 124 7.06 -6.26 0.60
N PRO A 125 7.92 -6.17 1.62
CA PRO A 125 9.29 -5.78 1.40
C PRO A 125 10.03 -6.87 0.60
N PHE A 126 10.79 -6.46 -0.41
CA PHE A 126 11.53 -7.39 -1.28
C PHE A 126 13.04 -7.16 -1.27
N LEU A 127 13.51 -6.02 -0.77
CA LEU A 127 14.93 -5.73 -0.54
C LEU A 127 15.15 -5.15 0.85
N ARG A 128 16.37 -5.32 1.38
CA ARG A 128 16.87 -4.63 2.57
C ARG A 128 18.09 -3.79 2.20
N VAL A 129 18.17 -2.58 2.75
CA VAL A 129 19.35 -1.73 2.63
C VAL A 129 20.42 -2.22 3.60
N ASN A 130 21.56 -2.64 3.07
CA ASN A 130 22.69 -3.14 3.85
C ASN A 130 23.73 -2.04 4.16
N LEU A 131 23.87 -1.07 3.26
CA LEU A 131 24.85 0.01 3.41
C LEU A 131 24.35 1.28 2.73
N VAL A 132 24.62 2.42 3.35
CA VAL A 132 24.42 3.75 2.76
C VAL A 132 25.72 4.54 2.93
N SER A 133 26.19 5.16 1.85
CA SER A 133 27.45 5.91 1.86
C SER A 133 27.21 7.39 2.19
N PRO A 134 28.09 8.04 2.97
CA PRO A 134 27.97 9.47 3.28
C PRO A 134 28.07 10.35 2.03
N GLY A 135 27.25 11.40 1.97
CA GLY A 135 27.14 12.34 0.85
C GLY A 135 26.55 11.73 -0.42
N SER A 136 26.04 10.50 -0.36
CA SER A 136 25.46 9.82 -1.52
C SER A 136 24.02 10.28 -1.81
N PRO A 137 23.53 10.11 -3.05
CA PRO A 137 22.12 10.33 -3.38
C PRO A 137 21.15 9.55 -2.47
N ALA A 138 21.50 8.33 -2.06
CA ALA A 138 20.71 7.52 -1.14
C ALA A 138 20.62 8.14 0.26
N GLU A 139 21.73 8.62 0.82
CA GLU A 139 21.73 9.31 2.12
C GLU A 139 20.92 10.60 2.06
N LEU A 140 21.10 11.40 1.00
CA LEU A 140 20.39 12.66 0.79
C LEU A 140 18.87 12.45 0.60
N ALA A 141 18.46 11.29 0.09
CA ALA A 141 17.06 10.89 0.00
C ALA A 141 16.49 10.40 1.35
N GLY A 142 17.31 10.27 2.40
CA GLY A 142 16.90 9.84 3.73
C GLY A 142 16.87 8.32 3.93
N ILE A 143 17.48 7.55 3.01
CA ILE A 143 17.62 6.09 3.14
C ILE A 143 18.63 5.79 4.25
N GLN A 144 18.29 4.81 5.09
CA GLN A 144 19.13 4.34 6.19
C GLN A 144 19.43 2.85 6.06
N VAL A 145 20.47 2.40 6.74
CA VAL A 145 20.77 0.97 6.90
C VAL A 145 19.58 0.30 7.59
N ASP A 146 19.28 -0.93 7.16
CA ASP A 146 18.14 -1.75 7.61
C ASP A 146 16.75 -1.32 7.15
N ASP A 147 16.65 -0.30 6.31
CA ASP A 147 15.40 0.02 5.64
C ASP A 147 14.97 -1.15 4.73
N LEU A 148 13.70 -1.53 4.83
CA LEU A 148 13.08 -2.53 3.98
C LEU A 148 12.40 -1.83 2.81
N ILE A 149 12.81 -2.12 1.59
CA ILE A 149 12.23 -1.49 0.40
C ILE A 149 10.96 -2.24 0.01
N LEU A 150 9.86 -1.50 -0.01
CA LEU A 150 8.53 -1.94 -0.40
C LEU A 150 8.27 -1.69 -1.88
N GLU A 151 8.77 -0.56 -2.38
CA GLU A 151 8.63 -0.11 -3.77
C GLU A 151 9.82 0.77 -4.14
N PHE A 152 10.32 0.63 -5.38
CA PHE A 152 11.40 1.42 -5.93
C PHE A 152 11.03 1.86 -7.35
N GLY A 153 10.51 3.08 -7.49
CA GLY A 153 9.87 3.59 -8.70
C GLY A 153 8.74 2.67 -9.14
N SER A 154 8.85 2.09 -10.33
CA SER A 154 7.87 1.13 -10.86
C SER A 154 8.09 -0.32 -10.39
N ILE A 155 9.11 -0.59 -9.57
CA ILE A 155 9.50 -1.95 -9.16
C ILE A 155 8.96 -2.25 -7.75
N SER A 156 8.33 -3.40 -7.59
CA SER A 156 7.78 -3.91 -6.32
C SER A 156 8.00 -5.42 -6.21
N ASN A 157 7.62 -6.03 -5.07
CA ASN A 157 7.77 -7.48 -4.87
C ASN A 157 7.12 -8.31 -5.99
N SER A 158 6.01 -7.84 -6.56
CA SER A 158 5.25 -8.55 -7.59
C SER A 158 5.94 -8.63 -8.95
N ASN A 159 6.87 -7.70 -9.26
CA ASN A 159 7.51 -7.62 -10.57
C ASN A 159 9.04 -7.68 -10.53
N PHE A 160 9.64 -7.60 -9.33
CA PHE A 160 11.07 -7.71 -9.13
C PHE A 160 11.57 -9.11 -9.46
N LYS A 161 12.56 -9.22 -10.35
CA LYS A 161 13.20 -10.50 -10.67
C LYS A 161 14.64 -10.53 -10.16
N THR A 162 15.39 -9.47 -10.44
CA THR A 162 16.80 -9.38 -10.09
C THR A 162 17.22 -7.95 -9.77
N LEU A 163 18.35 -7.78 -9.08
CA LEU A 163 18.96 -6.46 -8.85
C LEU A 163 19.29 -5.69 -10.14
N LYS A 164 19.36 -6.38 -11.29
CA LYS A 164 19.54 -5.74 -12.60
C LYS A 164 18.35 -4.85 -12.98
N ASP A 165 17.15 -5.17 -12.53
CA ASP A 165 15.94 -4.38 -12.79
C ASP A 165 16.05 -3.00 -12.12
N ILE A 166 16.50 -2.99 -10.86
CA ILE A 166 16.81 -1.75 -10.12
C ILE A 166 17.89 -0.95 -10.85
N GLY A 167 19.02 -1.59 -11.20
CA GLY A 167 20.10 -0.93 -11.93
C GLY A 167 19.64 -0.29 -13.24
N THR A 168 18.79 -0.99 -13.99
CA THR A 168 18.22 -0.50 -15.26
C THR A 168 17.29 0.68 -15.03
N LEU A 169 16.43 0.64 -14.01
CA LEU A 169 15.55 1.76 -13.67
C LEU A 169 16.34 3.00 -13.26
N VAL A 170 17.36 2.83 -12.43
CA VAL A 170 18.26 3.88 -11.94
C VAL A 170 18.98 4.56 -13.10
N GLU A 171 19.50 3.77 -14.04
CA GLU A 171 20.20 4.29 -15.21
C GLU A 171 19.28 5.12 -16.11
N ASN A 172 18.06 4.62 -16.37
CA ASN A 172 17.05 5.32 -17.18
C ASN A 172 16.45 6.56 -16.47
N SER A 173 16.60 6.63 -15.15
CA SER A 173 16.08 7.71 -14.30
C SER A 173 17.18 8.65 -13.80
N ARG A 174 18.34 8.67 -14.48
CA ARG A 174 19.42 9.61 -14.16
C ARG A 174 18.92 11.05 -14.19
N TYR A 175 19.19 11.79 -13.12
CA TYR A 175 18.74 13.17 -12.86
C TYR A 175 17.22 13.35 -12.77
N LYS A 176 16.45 12.27 -12.64
CA LYS A 176 15.00 12.30 -12.45
C LYS A 176 14.64 11.85 -11.05
N ASN A 177 13.48 12.28 -10.58
CA ASN A 177 12.91 11.82 -9.33
C ASN A 177 12.46 10.36 -9.48
N VAL A 178 12.91 9.50 -8.58
CA VAL A 178 12.46 8.12 -8.40
C VAL A 178 11.77 8.08 -7.04
N GLU A 179 10.46 7.92 -7.05
CA GLU A 179 9.69 7.73 -5.83
C GLU A 179 9.94 6.32 -5.30
N MET A 180 10.04 6.16 -3.98
CA MET A 180 10.22 4.86 -3.36
C MET A 180 9.51 4.81 -2.02
N LYS A 181 9.02 3.61 -1.65
CA LYS A 181 8.40 3.35 -0.35
C LYS A 181 9.28 2.41 0.43
N ILE A 182 9.59 2.78 1.66
CA ILE A 182 10.41 1.97 2.58
C ILE A 182 9.68 1.75 3.89
N LYS A 183 10.02 0.67 4.58
CA LYS A 183 9.59 0.38 5.94
C LYS A 183 10.79 0.42 6.88
N ARG A 184 10.69 1.25 7.91
CA ARG A 184 11.66 1.38 9.01
C ARG A 184 10.94 1.08 10.31
N GLY A 185 11.25 -0.08 10.90
CA GLY A 185 10.50 -0.62 12.03
C GLY A 185 9.03 -0.90 11.66
N SER A 186 8.09 -0.28 12.37
CA SER A 186 6.65 -0.36 12.10
C SER A 186 6.14 0.69 11.13
N ASN A 187 6.96 1.68 10.77
CA ASN A 187 6.54 2.86 10.02
C ASN A 187 6.95 2.74 8.56
N THR A 188 6.12 3.27 7.67
CA THR A 188 6.40 3.35 6.23
C THR A 188 6.64 4.80 5.83
N PHE A 189 7.64 5.02 4.99
CA PHE A 189 8.05 6.32 4.50
C PHE A 189 8.02 6.32 2.97
N ALA A 190 7.48 7.38 2.38
CA ALA A 190 7.64 7.68 0.97
C ALA A 190 8.82 8.65 0.81
N LEU A 191 9.81 8.26 0.02
CA LEU A 191 11.03 9.02 -0.23
C LEU A 191 11.16 9.33 -1.72
N THR A 192 11.85 10.42 -2.04
CA THR A 192 12.21 10.76 -3.42
C THR A 192 13.73 10.68 -3.57
N LEU A 193 14.19 9.77 -4.41
CA LEU A 193 15.59 9.54 -4.73
C LEU A 193 15.91 10.15 -6.10
N ILE A 194 17.04 10.83 -6.23
CA ILE A 194 17.48 11.39 -7.52
C ILE A 194 18.80 10.72 -7.92
N PRO A 195 18.78 9.69 -8.80
CA PRO A 195 19.99 9.04 -9.26
C PRO A 195 20.92 10.01 -9.97
N ARG A 196 22.16 10.13 -9.49
CA ARG A 196 23.18 10.98 -10.13
C ARG A 196 24.59 10.51 -9.79
N PRO A 197 25.59 10.80 -10.65
CA PRO A 197 26.98 10.61 -10.28
C PRO A 197 27.30 11.36 -8.99
N TRP A 198 28.10 10.73 -8.14
CA TRP A 198 28.53 11.28 -6.85
C TRP A 198 30.01 10.94 -6.63
N SER A 199 30.58 11.32 -5.48
CA SER A 199 32.00 11.10 -5.19
C SER A 199 32.41 9.62 -5.07
N GLY A 200 31.45 8.70 -4.95
CA GLY A 200 31.67 7.26 -4.93
C GLY A 200 31.25 6.56 -6.23
N LYS A 201 31.03 5.25 -6.14
CA LYS A 201 30.68 4.41 -7.31
C LYS A 201 29.19 4.44 -7.61
N GLY A 202 28.85 4.45 -8.90
CA GLY A 202 27.46 4.35 -9.38
C GLY A 202 26.65 5.63 -9.21
N LEU A 203 25.32 5.48 -9.15
CA LEU A 203 24.37 6.60 -9.18
C LEU A 203 23.55 6.79 -7.89
N LEU A 204 23.68 5.87 -6.93
CA LEU A 204 22.88 5.87 -5.69
C LEU A 204 23.72 5.95 -4.42
N GLY A 205 24.79 5.15 -4.33
CA GLY A 205 25.64 5.06 -3.15
C GLY A 205 25.06 4.29 -1.97
N CYS A 206 24.10 3.39 -2.23
CA CYS A 206 23.66 2.37 -1.27
C CYS A 206 23.87 0.95 -1.83
N ASN A 207 23.91 -0.03 -0.92
CA ASN A 207 23.88 -1.45 -1.22
C ASN A 207 22.56 -2.04 -0.72
N VAL A 208 21.92 -2.84 -1.57
CA VAL A 208 20.66 -3.51 -1.26
C VAL A 208 20.79 -5.00 -1.48
N VAL A 209 20.16 -5.79 -0.62
CA VAL A 209 20.15 -7.25 -0.69
C VAL A 209 18.71 -7.75 -0.79
N PRO A 210 18.42 -8.76 -1.63
CA PRO A 210 17.11 -9.40 -1.62
C PRO A 210 16.75 -9.95 -0.25
N LEU A 211 15.49 -9.81 0.13
CA LEU A 211 14.96 -10.52 1.27
C LEU A 211 14.67 -11.95 0.82
N GLU A 212 15.42 -12.90 1.37
CA GLU A 212 15.06 -14.31 1.20
C GLU A 212 13.67 -14.50 1.81
N ALA A 213 12.74 -15.02 1.02
CA ALA A 213 11.43 -15.40 1.53
C ALA A 213 11.67 -16.48 2.58
N VAL A 214 11.57 -16.10 3.86
CA VAL A 214 11.50 -17.08 4.94
C VAL A 214 10.18 -17.81 4.71
N GLU A 215 10.27 -19.00 4.11
CA GLU A 215 9.17 -19.95 4.05
C GLU A 215 8.59 -20.08 5.47
N ARG A 216 7.35 -19.62 5.63
CA ARG A 216 6.55 -19.82 6.84
C ARG A 216 5.79 -21.14 6.73
#